data_AF-A0A379B1H4-F1
#
_entry.id   AF-A0A379B1H4-F1
#
_cell.length_a   1.000
_cell.length_b   1.000
_cell.length_c   1.000
_cell.angle_alpha   90.00
_cell.angle_beta   90.00
_cell.angle_gamma   90.00
#
_symmetry.space_group_name_H-M   'P 1'
#
loop_
_entity.id
_entity.type
_entity.pdbx_description
1 polymer ?
#
loop_
_entity_poly.entity_id
_entity_poly.type
_entity_poly.pdbx_seq_one_letter_code
_entity_poly.pdbx_strand_id
1 'polypeptide(L)'
;MKDLIKATAITLSIVITALFALAYFRPALATDLQEHYLSQDFSLEKIAQMQHQASLEWQQEHGDLQPDLTAETEKYLINYTALLQEKVNE
;
A
#
# COMPACT_ATOMS: atom_id res chain seq x y z
N MET A 1 -42.63 18.10 10.05
CA MET A 1 -41.88 18.48 8.84
C MET A 1 -40.66 19.34 9.13
N LYS A 2 -40.78 20.48 9.86
CA LYS A 2 -39.63 21.34 10.19
C LYS A 2 -38.55 20.61 11.00
N ASP A 3 -38.95 19.74 11.91
CA ASP A 3 -38.01 18.98 12.75
C ASP A 3 -37.29 17.87 11.97
N LEU A 4 -37.97 17.28 10.98
CA LEU A 4 -37.38 16.30 10.07
C LEU A 4 -36.30 16.94 9.19
N ILE A 5 -36.57 18.13 8.63
CA ILE A 5 -35.62 18.87 7.80
C ILE A 5 -34.37 19.28 8.60
N LYS A 6 -34.55 19.75 9.85
CA LYS A 6 -33.44 20.09 10.74
C LYS A 6 -32.58 18.86 11.06
N ALA A 7 -33.22 17.73 11.38
CA ALA A 7 -32.51 16.49 11.65
C ALA A 7 -31.67 16.05 10.44
N THR A 8 -32.25 16.05 9.23
CA THR A 8 -31.53 15.70 8.00
C THR A 8 -30.34 16.62 7.73
N ALA A 9 -30.49 17.93 7.94
CA ALA A 9 -29.40 18.89 7.74
C ALA A 9 -28.24 18.67 8.74
N ILE A 10 -28.55 18.38 10.00
CA ILE A 10 -27.52 18.08 11.02
C ILE A 10 -26.80 16.78 10.66
N THR A 11 -27.52 15.74 10.26
CA THR A 11 -26.91 14.47 9.85
C THR A 11 -25.96 14.66 8.67
N LEU A 12 -26.34 15.45 7.67
CA LEU A 12 -25.49 15.71 6.50
C LEU A 12 -24.19 16.43 6.88
N SER A 13 -24.27 17.44 7.76
CA SER A 13 -23.10 18.17 8.24
C SER A 13 -22.12 17.28 9.02
N ILE A 14 -22.62 16.34 9.81
CA ILE A 14 -21.80 15.36 10.53
C ILE A 14 -21.08 14.45 9.52
N VAL A 15 -21.79 13.94 8.51
CA VAL A 15 -21.21 13.07 7.48
C VAL A 15 -20.11 13.79 6.71
N ILE A 16 -20.33 15.04 6.31
CA ILE A 16 -19.32 15.84 5.60
C ILE A 16 -18.07 16.03 6.47
N THR A 17 -18.26 16.34 7.76
CA THR A 17 -17.15 16.53 8.70
C THR A 17 -16.33 15.26 8.88
N ALA A 18 -16.98 14.10 8.97
CA ALA A 18 -16.31 12.80 9.07
C ALA A 18 -15.47 12.48 7.82
N LEU A 19 -15.99 12.81 6.62
CA LEU A 19 -15.27 12.60 5.36
C LEU A 19 -14.00 13.48 5.28
N PHE A 20 -14.07 14.74 5.72
CA PHE A 20 -12.88 15.60 5.76
C PHE A 20 -11.82 15.11 6.75
N ALA A 21 -12.22 14.62 7.93
CA ALA A 21 -11.29 14.02 8.89
C ALA A 21 -10.59 12.79 8.28
N LEU A 22 -11.34 11.89 7.66
CA LEU A 22 -10.79 10.70 6.98
C LEU A 22 -9.80 11.07 5.88
N ALA A 23 -10.08 12.11 5.09
CA ALA A 23 -9.17 12.59 4.06
C ALA A 23 -7.85 13.15 4.64
N TYR A 24 -7.94 13.89 5.76
CA TYR A 24 -6.78 14.46 6.44
C TYR A 24 -5.89 13.40 7.10
N PHE A 25 -6.47 12.32 7.62
CA PHE A 25 -5.73 11.21 8.23
C PHE A 25 -5.19 10.17 7.22
N ARG A 26 -5.50 10.28 5.91
CA ARG A 26 -5.00 9.34 4.90
C ARG A 26 -3.47 9.09 4.91
N PRO A 27 -2.59 10.09 5.03
CA PRO A 27 -1.15 9.81 5.07
C PRO A 27 -0.71 9.02 6.30
N ALA A 28 -1.47 9.04 7.41
CA ALA A 28 -1.23 8.18 8.58
C ALA A 28 -1.79 6.74 8.41
N LEU A 29 -2.58 6.48 7.37
CA LEU A 29 -3.13 5.16 7.05
C LEU A 29 -2.22 4.33 6.13
N ALA A 30 -1.23 4.95 5.49
CA ALA A 30 -0.11 4.24 4.89
C ALA A 30 0.95 4.02 5.98
N THR A 31 0.68 3.10 6.89
CA THR A 31 1.62 2.77 7.96
C THR A 31 2.89 2.22 7.32
N ASP A 32 4.00 2.96 7.43
CA ASP A 32 5.31 2.43 7.09
C ASP A 32 5.51 1.15 7.93
N LEU A 33 5.78 0.02 7.28
CA LEU A 33 5.97 -1.26 7.96
C LEU A 33 7.07 -1.15 9.01
N GLN A 34 8.11 -0.35 8.76
CA GLN A 34 9.15 -0.10 9.75
C GLN A 34 8.59 0.65 10.97
N GLU A 35 7.80 1.71 10.76
CA GLU A 35 7.14 2.44 11.86
C GLU A 35 6.17 1.56 12.66
N HIS A 36 5.45 0.66 11.99
CA HIS A 36 4.58 -0.32 12.63
C HIS A 36 5.35 -1.23 13.58
N TYR A 37 6.49 -1.77 13.16
CA TYR A 37 7.30 -2.65 14.00
C TYR A 37 8.07 -1.88 15.08
N LEU A 38 8.55 -0.67 14.79
CA LEU A 38 9.15 0.21 15.78
C LEU A 38 8.16 0.55 16.91
N SER A 39 6.88 0.76 16.58
CA SER A 39 5.82 0.99 17.59
C SER A 39 5.52 -0.22 18.47
N GLN A 40 6.00 -1.41 18.08
CA GLN A 40 5.88 -2.67 18.81
C GLN A 40 7.19 -3.08 19.52
N ASP A 41 8.08 -2.11 19.75
CA ASP A 41 9.36 -2.28 20.43
C ASP A 41 10.34 -3.24 19.71
N PHE A 42 10.14 -3.51 18.42
CA PHE A 42 11.15 -4.22 17.64
C PHE A 42 12.35 -3.32 17.39
N SER A 43 13.55 -3.86 17.58
CA SER A 43 14.77 -3.15 17.17
C SER A 43 14.87 -3.06 15.65
N LEU A 44 15.52 -2.02 15.15
CA LEU A 44 15.81 -1.87 13.72
C LEU A 44 16.58 -3.08 13.17
N GLU A 45 17.50 -3.63 13.95
CA GLU A 45 18.23 -4.85 13.58
C GLU A 45 17.29 -6.03 13.40
N LYS A 46 16.31 -6.20 14.30
CA LYS A 46 15.34 -7.29 14.21
C LYS A 46 14.43 -7.11 12.99
N ILE A 47 14.03 -5.89 12.67
CA ILE A 47 13.23 -5.58 11.48
C ILE A 47 14.03 -5.91 10.21
N ALA A 48 15.29 -5.50 10.14
CA ALA A 48 16.16 -5.80 9.00
C ALA A 48 16.39 -7.31 8.81
N GLN A 49 16.56 -8.06 9.92
CA GLN A 49 16.65 -9.52 9.87
C GLN A 49 15.37 -10.17 9.34
N MET A 50 14.20 -9.71 9.77
CA MET A 50 12.91 -10.23 9.28
C MET A 50 12.73 -9.93 7.79
N GLN A 51 13.06 -8.71 7.35
CA GLN A 51 12.98 -8.34 5.93
C GLN A 51 13.94 -9.18 5.07
N HIS A 52 15.16 -9.41 5.55
CA HIS A 52 16.12 -10.26 4.86
C HIS A 52 15.62 -11.70 4.74
N GLN A 53 15.08 -12.26 5.83
CA GLN A 53 14.53 -13.62 5.81
C GLN A 53 13.34 -13.73 4.86
N ALA A 54 12.39 -12.79 4.90
CA ALA A 54 11.25 -12.76 3.99
C ALA A 54 11.70 -12.65 2.53
N SER A 55 12.73 -11.86 2.24
CA SER A 55 13.30 -11.75 0.89
C SER A 55 13.88 -13.08 0.40
N LEU A 56 14.54 -13.85 1.28
CA LEU A 56 15.08 -15.16 0.92
C LEU A 56 13.98 -16.19 0.68
N GLU A 57 12.98 -16.22 1.55
CA GLU A 57 11.81 -17.11 1.42
C GLU A 57 11.05 -16.82 0.13
N TRP A 58 10.80 -15.54 -0.15
CA TRP A 58 10.19 -15.11 -1.39
C TRP A 58 11.00 -15.56 -2.61
N GLN A 59 12.32 -15.39 -2.59
CA GLN A 59 13.18 -15.83 -3.69
C GLN A 59 13.15 -17.36 -3.88
N GLN A 60 13.01 -18.13 -2.81
CA GLN A 60 12.90 -19.59 -2.89
C GLN A 60 11.57 -20.03 -3.52
N GLU A 61 10.46 -19.37 -3.16
CA GLU A 61 9.11 -19.75 -3.61
C GLU A 61 8.76 -19.17 -4.99
N HIS A 62 9.20 -17.95 -5.26
CA HIS A 62 8.79 -17.15 -6.42
C HIS A 62 9.94 -16.78 -7.35
N GLY A 63 11.18 -17.17 -7.04
CA GLY A 63 12.35 -16.86 -7.86
C GLY A 63 12.65 -15.37 -7.89
N ASP A 64 12.95 -14.84 -9.07
CA ASP A 64 13.30 -13.42 -9.26
C ASP A 64 12.07 -12.52 -9.46
N LEU A 65 10.86 -13.03 -9.21
CA LEU A 65 9.66 -12.20 -9.22
C LEU A 65 9.76 -11.15 -8.11
N GLN A 66 9.43 -9.90 -8.42
CA GLN A 66 9.42 -8.86 -7.40
C GLN A 66 8.26 -9.13 -6.42
N PRO A 67 8.47 -8.93 -5.10
CA PRO A 67 7.37 -8.92 -4.15
C PRO A 67 6.39 -7.79 -4.52
N ASP A 68 5.11 -7.98 -4.18
CA ASP A 68 4.03 -7.03 -4.45
C ASP A 68 3.79 -6.71 -5.95
N LEU A 69 4.13 -7.65 -6.84
CA LEU A 69 3.82 -7.54 -8.26
C LEU A 69 2.29 -7.60 -8.46
N THR A 70 1.67 -6.44 -8.68
CA THR A 70 0.28 -6.40 -9.13
C THR A 70 0.20 -6.95 -10.56
N ALA A 71 -0.95 -7.51 -10.95
CA ALA A 71 -1.16 -8.01 -12.31
C ALA A 71 -0.90 -6.93 -13.40
N GLU A 72 -1.08 -5.65 -13.07
CA GLU A 72 -0.76 -4.53 -13.94
C GLU A 72 0.75 -4.31 -14.07
N THR A 73 1.48 -4.36 -12.95
CA THR A 73 2.95 -4.28 -12.92
C THR A 73 3.59 -5.44 -13.68
N GLU A 74 3.05 -6.66 -13.53
CA GLU A 74 3.51 -7.84 -14.25
C GLU A 74 3.40 -7.65 -15.77
N LYS A 75 2.21 -7.25 -16.24
CA LYS A 75 1.96 -7.00 -17.66
C LYS A 75 2.89 -5.93 -18.22
N TYR A 76 3.14 -4.87 -17.45
CA TYR A 76 4.08 -3.83 -17.83
C TYR A 76 5.50 -4.38 -18.00
N LEU A 77 5.99 -5.17 -17.03
CA LEU A 77 7.35 -5.75 -17.08
C LEU A 77 7.51 -6.72 -18.26
N ILE A 78 6.51 -7.54 -18.57
CA ILE A 78 6.54 -8.47 -19.71
C ILE A 78 6.68 -7.69 -21.02
N ASN A 79 5.83 -6.68 -21.23
CA ASN A 79 5.87 -5.85 -22.44
C ASN A 79 7.21 -5.11 -22.57
N TYR A 80 7.70 -4.54 -21.47
CA TYR A 80 8.98 -3.84 -21.45
C TYR A 80 10.17 -4.76 -21.76
N THR A 81 10.16 -5.98 -21.22
CA THR A 81 11.18 -6.99 -21.50
C THR A 81 11.18 -7.42 -22.96
N ALA A 82 10.00 -7.63 -23.56
CA ALA A 82 9.88 -7.98 -24.97
C ALA A 82 10.45 -6.87 -25.89
N LEU A 83 10.16 -5.60 -25.58
CA LEU A 83 10.70 -4.44 -26.31
C LEU A 83 12.23 -4.35 -26.19
N LEU A 84 12.80 -4.65 -25.02
CA LEU A 84 14.25 -4.67 -24.84
C LEU A 84 14.91 -5.81 -25.62
N GLN A 85 14.29 -7.00 -25.66
CA GLN A 85 14.78 -8.12 -26.44
C GLN A 85 14.75 -7.83 -27.94
N GLU A 86 13.69 -7.18 -28.43
CA GLU A 86 13.62 -6.73 -29.83
C GLU A 86 14.79 -5.79 -30.14
N LYS A 87 15.05 -4.77 -29.31
CA LYS A 87 16.17 -3.83 -29.48
C LYS A 87 17.56 -4.45 -29.37
N VAL A 88 17.72 -5.53 -28.61
CA VAL A 88 19.01 -6.24 -28.49
C VAL A 88 19.25 -7.17 -29.67
N ASN A 89 18.17 -7.64 -30.31
CA ASN A 89 18.23 -8.53 -31.47
C ASN A 89 18.26 -7.77 -32.82
N GLU A 90 18.21 -6.44 -32.80
CA GLU A 90 18.51 -5.53 -33.93
C GLU A 90 20.02 -5.26 -34.05
#